data_AF-A0A7L5PL40-F1
#
_entry.id   AF-A0A7L5PL40-F1
#
_cell.length_a   1.000
_cell.length_b   1.000
_cell.length_c   1.000
_cell.angle_alpha   90.00
_cell.angle_beta   90.00
_cell.angle_gamma   90.00
#
_symmetry.space_group_name_H-M   'P 1'
#
loop_
_entity.id
_entity.type
_entity.pdbx_description
1 polymer ?
#
loop_
_entity_poly.entity_id
_entity_poly.type
_entity_poly.pdbx_seq_one_letter_code
_entity_poly.pdbx_strand_id
1 'polypeptide(L)' 'WAMKDYQGWKHSVTYDCCPEIYLDITYHFVLLRLPLYFIVNVIIPCLLFSFVIAV' A
#
# COMPACT_ATOMS: atom_id res chain seq x y z
N TRP A 1 3.63 4.43 -8.44
CA TRP A 1 3.94 3.73 -7.18
C TRP A 1 5.41 3.39 -7.18
N ALA A 2 6.12 3.60 -6.07
CA ALA A 2 7.52 3.24 -5.93
C ALA A 2 7.67 2.09 -4.93
N MET A 3 8.54 1.12 -5.20
CA MET A 3 8.87 0.06 -4.25
C MET A 3 9.73 0.65 -3.14
N LYS A 4 9.23 0.57 -1.90
CA LYS A 4 9.94 1.04 -0.71
C LYS A 4 10.66 -0.10 0.00
N ASP A 5 10.03 -1.26 0.08
CA ASP A 5 10.60 -2.44 0.73
C ASP A 5 10.01 -3.72 0.11
N TYR A 6 10.76 -4.80 0.18
CA TYR A 6 10.35 -6.14 -0.22
C TYR A 6 10.94 -7.16 0.75
N GLN A 7 10.09 -7.98 1.35
CA GLN A 7 10.52 -9.03 2.29
C GLN A 7 9.84 -10.35 1.94
N GLY A 8 10.56 -11.45 2.09
CA GLY A 8 10.04 -12.80 1.92
C GLY A 8 10.20 -13.57 3.22
N TRP A 9 9.12 -14.21 3.68
CA TRP A 9 9.13 -15.07 4.86
C TRP A 9 8.73 -16.48 4.47
N LYS A 10 9.47 -17.46 4.97
CA LYS A 10 9.13 -18.87 4.84
C LYS A 10 8.38 -19.31 6.10
N HIS A 11 7.19 -19.86 5.92
CA HIS A 11 6.41 -20.45 6.99
C HIS A 11 6.33 -21.97 6.82
N SER A 12 6.24 -22.65 7.96
CA SER A 12 5.93 -24.07 8.05
C SER A 12 4.72 -24.20 8.96
N VAL A 13 3.56 -24.54 8.39
CA VAL A 13 2.27 -24.57 9.10
C VAL A 13 1.67 -25.97 8.97
N THR A 14 1.13 -26.46 10.09
CA THR A 14 0.29 -27.66 10.13
C THR A 14 -1.16 -27.22 10.17
N TYR A 15 -1.96 -27.65 9.20
CA TYR A 15 -3.39 -27.34 9.15
C TYR A 15 -4.20 -28.40 9.88
N ASP A 16 -5.34 -28.02 10.46
CA ASP A 16 -6.20 -28.95 11.22
C ASP A 16 -6.77 -30.10 10.37
N CYS A 17 -6.71 -29.99 9.03
CA CYS A 17 -7.19 -31.02 8.12
C CYS A 17 -6.24 -32.23 7.99
N CYS A 18 -4.93 -32.06 8.19
CA CYS A 18 -3.92 -33.08 7.91
C CYS A 18 -2.70 -32.96 8.87
N PRO A 19 -2.11 -34.07 9.35
CA PRO A 19 -0.95 -34.05 10.25
C PRO A 19 0.38 -33.69 9.57
N GLU A 20 0.37 -33.37 8.28
CA GLU A 20 1.54 -33.08 7.47
C GLU A 20 1.90 -31.58 7.55
N ILE A 21 3.20 -31.26 7.48
CA ILE A 21 3.69 -29.88 7.51
C ILE A 21 3.68 -29.32 6.09
N TYR A 22 2.93 -28.23 5.88
CA TYR A 22 2.90 -27.50 4.62
C TYR A 22 3.85 -26.31 4.69
N LEU A 23 4.59 -26.08 3.60
CA LEU A 23 5.54 -24.96 3.48
C LEU A 23 4.95 -23.89 2.56
N ASP A 24 4.91 -22.66 3.05
CA ASP A 24 4.53 -21.50 2.26
C ASP A 24 5.64 -20.44 2.26
N ILE A 25 5.69 -19.66 1.19
CA ILE A 25 6.59 -18.52 1.05
C ILE A 25 5.71 -17.30 0.81
N THR A 26 5.63 -16.42 1.80
CA THR A 26 4.83 -15.21 1.74
C THR A 26 5.72 -14.02 1.43
N TYR A 27 5.47 -13.37 0.29
CA TYR A 27 6.16 -12.15 -0.12
C TYR A 27 5.34 -10.91 0.23
N HIS A 28 5.95 -9.99 0.98
CA HIS A 28 5.39 -8.70 1.32
C HIS A 28 6.08 -7.60 0.54
N PHE A 29 5.32 -6.88 -0.28
CA PHE A 29 5.79 -5.73 -1.05
C PHE A 29 5.20 -4.44 -0.49
N VAL A 30 6.05 -3.52 -0.06
CA VAL A 30 5.64 -2.20 0.42
C VAL A 30 5.76 -1.19 -0.72
N LEU A 31 4.61 -0.70 -1.19
CA LEU A 31 4.51 0.25 -2.29
C LEU A 31 4.09 1.64 -1.78
N LEU A 32 4.83 2.68 -2.19
CA LEU A 32 4.53 4.08 -1.89
C LEU A 32 3.79 4.74 -3.07
N ARG A 33 2.66 5.40 -2.79
CA ARG A 33 1.96 6.24 -3.79
C ARG A 33 2.74 7.55 -3.98
N LEU A 34 2.98 7.94 -5.23
CA LEU A 34 3.51 9.27 -5.52
C LEU A 34 2.34 10.28 -5.51
N PRO A 35 2.36 11.30 -4.65
CA PRO A 35 1.20 12.17 -4.44
C PRO A 35 1.03 13.26 -5.50
N LEU A 36 2.01 13.46 -6.40
CA LEU A 36 2.06 14.58 -7.35
C LEU A 36 0.74 14.80 -8.12
N TYR A 37 0.15 13.73 -8.66
CA TYR A 37 -1.10 13.82 -9.41
C TYR A 37 -2.27 14.31 -8.53
N PHE A 38 -2.39 13.78 -7.30
CA PHE A 38 -3.44 14.15 -6.36
C PHE A 38 -3.29 15.60 -5.87
N ILE A 39 -2.05 16.03 -5.62
CA ILE A 39 -1.76 17.40 -5.21
C ILE A 39 -2.20 18.36 -6.31
N VAL A 40 -1.78 18.14 -7.55
CA VAL A 40 -2.04 19.07 -8.66
C VAL A 40 -3.52 19.11 -9.04
N ASN A 41 -4.17 17.95 -9.17
CA ASN A 41 -5.52 17.89 -9.75
C ASN A 41 -6.66 17.95 -8.72
N VAL A 42 -6.38 17.73 -7.43
CA VAL A 42 -7.42 17.72 -6.40
C VAL A 42 -7.13 18.77 -5.32
N ILE A 43 -5.94 18.77 -4.73
CA ILE A 43 -5.64 19.66 -3.61
C ILE A 43 -5.56 21.13 -4.05
N ILE A 44 -4.83 21.44 -5.13
CA ILE A 44 -4.71 22.80 -5.66
C ILE A 44 -6.09 23.42 -5.99
N PRO A 45 -6.97 22.79 -6.81
CA PRO A 45 -8.27 23.39 -7.11
C PRO A 45 -9.15 23.54 -5.87
N CYS A 46 -9.12 22.60 -4.92
CA CYS A 46 -9.85 22.74 -3.66
C CYS A 46 -9.38 23.96 -2.85
N LEU A 47 -8.06 24.17 -2.71
CA LEU A 47 -7.53 25.33 -2.00
C LEU A 47 -7.88 26.65 -2.71
N LEU A 48 -7.83 26.67 -4.04
CA LEU A 48 -8.23 27.83 -4.84
C LEU A 48 -9.72 28.16 -4.63
N PHE A 49 -10.61 27.17 -4.69
CA PHE A 49 -12.03 27.39 -4.41
C PHE A 49 -12.25 27.87 -2.97
N SER A 50 -11.62 27.24 -1.98
CA SER A 50 -11.74 27.68 -0.59
C SER A 50 -11.32 29.14 -0.39
N PHE A 51 -10.25 29.59 -1.06
CA PHE A 51 -9.83 30.99 -1.01
C PHE A 51 -10.85 31.93 -1.65
N VAL A 52 -11.42 31.56 -2.81
CA VAL A 52 -12.42 32.38 -3.52
C VAL A 52 -13.75 32.46 -2.77
N ILE A 53 -14.11 31.44 -1.99
CA ILE A 53 -15.37 31.41 -1.22
C ILE A 53 -15.22 32.06 0.17
N ALA A 54 -14.02 32.01 0.75
CA ALA A 54 -13.74 32.56 2.09
C ALA A 54 -13.41 34.07 2.09
N VAL A 55 -13.12 34.63 0.91
CA VAL A 55 -13.00 36.08 0.65
C VAL A 55 -14.32 36.59 0.10
#